data_AF-A0ABD1DBZ7-F1
#
_entry.id   AF-A0ABD1DBZ7-F1
#
_cell.length_a   1.000
_cell.length_b   1.000
_cell.length_c   1.000
_cell.angle_alpha   90.00
_cell.angle_beta   90.00
_cell.angle_gamma   90.00
#
_symmetry.space_group_name_H-M   'P 1'
#
loop_
_entity.id
_entity.type
_entity.pdbx_description
1 polymer ?
#
loop_
_entity_poly.entity_id
_entity_poly.type
_entity_poly.pdbx_seq_one_letter_code
_entity_poly.pdbx_strand_id
1 'polypeptide(L)'
;MSQIIFLQSLSKLRHTTRLLSRTTISRCLATQPPKVNPNEPKPVNDKPLQYFNSPASRWRAEHTRSGQDNEDMPWYQPYVVIASMAVFMLYFCVLREENDIDRSLEKSLYEHIPGLEEKQLVVSYHYNKEHGLPTIEIEQRMQALGLEY
;
A
#
# COMPACT_ATOMS: atom_id res chain seq x y z
N MET A 1 17.26 54.57 11.89
CA MET A 1 16.61 55.71 11.21
C MET A 1 17.14 55.71 9.78
N SER A 2 16.39 55.67 8.68
CA SER A 2 14.99 55.96 8.42
C SER A 2 14.62 55.37 7.04
N GLN A 3 13.41 54.80 6.94
CA GLN A 3 12.43 54.83 5.82
C GLN A 3 12.90 54.44 4.39
N ILE A 4 12.40 53.38 3.75
CA ILE A 4 11.04 53.12 3.23
C ILE A 4 10.50 54.23 2.31
N ILE A 5 10.53 53.99 0.99
CA ILE A 5 9.57 54.45 -0.05
C ILE A 5 9.60 53.36 -1.16
N PHE A 6 8.69 52.39 -1.23
CA PHE A 6 7.32 52.38 -1.82
C PHE A 6 7.24 52.91 -3.27
N LEU A 7 7.05 52.02 -4.26
CA LEU A 7 5.84 51.92 -5.10
C LEU A 7 6.08 51.07 -6.37
N GLN A 8 5.34 49.96 -6.43
CA GLN A 8 4.49 49.56 -7.56
C GLN A 8 5.10 49.45 -8.96
N SER A 9 5.30 48.21 -9.41
CA SER A 9 4.89 47.83 -10.77
C SER A 9 3.92 46.66 -10.72
N LEU A 10 2.69 46.98 -11.13
CA LEU A 10 1.54 46.12 -11.25
C LEU A 10 1.74 45.03 -12.31
N SER A 11 1.10 43.90 -12.03
CA SER A 11 0.34 43.08 -12.97
C SER A 11 1.03 42.65 -14.27
N LYS A 12 1.38 41.37 -14.35
CA LYS A 12 0.85 40.41 -15.34
C LYS A 12 1.73 39.16 -15.32
N LEU A 13 1.41 38.20 -14.45
CA LEU A 13 1.67 36.81 -14.80
C LEU A 13 0.33 36.11 -14.88
N ARG A 14 -0.15 36.08 -16.12
CA ARG A 14 -1.41 35.50 -16.56
C ARG A 14 -1.45 34.04 -16.12
N HIS A 15 -2.52 33.69 -15.43
CA HIS A 15 -2.95 32.31 -15.25
C HIS A 15 -2.94 31.59 -16.60
N THR A 16 -2.06 30.60 -16.76
CA THR A 16 -2.27 29.53 -17.71
C THR A 16 -2.70 28.31 -16.91
N THR A 17 -3.99 28.23 -16.58
CA THR A 17 -4.62 26.98 -16.19
C THR A 17 -4.62 26.08 -17.42
N ARG A 18 -3.53 25.35 -17.63
CA ARG A 18 -3.54 24.22 -18.56
C ARG A 18 -4.34 23.11 -17.87
N LEU A 19 -5.58 22.95 -18.32
CA LEU A 19 -6.39 21.77 -18.07
C LEU A 19 -5.53 20.55 -18.41
N LEU A 20 -5.10 19.81 -17.40
CA LEU A 20 -4.48 18.49 -17.57
C LEU A 20 -5.60 17.56 -18.06
N SER A 21 -5.70 17.47 -19.39
CA SER A 21 -6.47 16.43 -20.06
C SER A 21 -6.02 15.09 -19.50
N ARG A 22 -6.95 14.39 -18.86
CA ARG A 22 -6.80 12.98 -18.47
C ARG A 22 -6.77 12.14 -19.74
N THR A 23 -5.62 12.04 -20.38
CA THR A 23 -5.36 10.94 -21.30
C THR A 23 -4.81 9.79 -20.46
N THR A 24 -5.67 8.84 -20.14
CA THR A 24 -5.31 7.51 -19.64
C THR A 24 -4.16 6.94 -20.46
N ILE A 25 -3.00 6.77 -19.83
CA ILE A 25 -1.89 6.03 -20.41
C ILE A 25 -2.22 4.54 -20.27
N SER A 26 -3.04 4.03 -21.19
CA SER A 26 -3.04 2.60 -21.48
C SER A 26 -1.92 2.35 -22.48
N ARG A 27 -0.70 2.15 -21.97
CA ARG A 27 0.41 1.61 -22.76
C ARG A 27 0.60 0.15 -22.37
N CYS A 28 -0.27 -0.71 -22.88
CA CYS A 28 0.16 -2.07 -23.19
C CYS A 28 1.22 -1.91 -24.30
N LEU A 29 2.49 -2.02 -23.96
CA LEU A 29 3.57 -2.19 -24.92
C LEU A 29 3.47 -3.59 -25.53
N ALA A 30 2.46 -3.78 -26.37
CA ALA A 30 2.51 -4.79 -27.40
C ALA A 30 3.53 -4.29 -28.43
N THR A 31 4.69 -4.94 -28.50
CA THR A 31 5.57 -4.85 -29.66
C THR A 31 4.69 -4.97 -30.89
N GLN A 32 4.57 -3.91 -31.69
CA GLN A 32 3.74 -3.98 -32.90
C GLN A 32 4.29 -5.16 -33.73
N PRO A 33 3.48 -6.19 -34.01
CA PRO A 33 3.93 -7.22 -34.93
C PRO A 33 4.28 -6.51 -36.25
N PRO A 34 5.23 -7.05 -37.03
CA PRO A 34 5.57 -6.50 -38.33
C PRO A 34 4.29 -6.20 -39.11
N LYS A 35 4.27 -5.13 -39.92
CA LYS A 35 3.13 -4.76 -40.77
C LYS A 35 2.74 -5.94 -41.66
N VAL A 36 1.87 -6.81 -41.17
CA VAL A 36 1.22 -7.86 -41.92
C VAL A 36 0.00 -7.20 -42.55
N ASN A 37 -0.06 -7.20 -43.87
CA ASN A 37 -1.24 -6.71 -44.58
C ASN A 37 -2.46 -7.50 -44.06
N PRO A 38 -3.52 -6.85 -43.56
CA PRO A 38 -4.69 -7.53 -42.99
C PRO A 38 -5.37 -8.50 -43.97
N ASN A 39 -5.14 -8.30 -45.28
CA ASN A 39 -5.75 -9.05 -46.36
C ASN A 39 -4.90 -10.24 -46.85
N GLU A 40 -3.70 -10.47 -46.29
CA GLU A 40 -2.94 -11.68 -46.59
C GLU A 40 -3.36 -12.82 -45.66
N PRO A 41 -3.78 -13.98 -46.20
CA PRO A 41 -4.06 -15.14 -45.36
C PRO A 41 -2.76 -15.54 -44.68
N LYS A 42 -2.71 -15.39 -43.35
CA LYS A 42 -1.60 -15.95 -42.55
C LYS A 42 -1.56 -17.44 -42.86
N PRO A 43 -0.42 -17.99 -43.32
CA PRO A 43 -0.33 -19.42 -43.57
C PRO A 43 -0.59 -20.13 -42.24
N VAL A 44 -1.72 -20.82 -42.15
CA VAL A 44 -2.03 -21.72 -41.03
C VAL A 44 -1.07 -22.88 -41.17
N ASN A 45 0.05 -22.79 -40.49
CA ASN A 45 1.04 -23.83 -40.46
C ASN A 45 0.67 -24.77 -39.32
N ASP A 46 0.04 -25.90 -39.63
CA ASP A 46 -0.37 -26.92 -38.66
C ASP A 46 0.81 -27.67 -38.01
N LYS A 47 2.05 -27.22 -38.27
CA LYS A 47 3.25 -27.76 -37.61
C LYS A 47 3.37 -27.21 -36.20
N PRO A 48 3.93 -28.00 -35.26
CA PRO A 48 4.23 -27.52 -33.92
C PRO A 48 5.09 -26.24 -33.94
N LEU A 49 4.75 -25.27 -33.08
CA LEU A 49 5.49 -24.02 -32.94
C LEU A 49 6.93 -24.30 -32.47
N GLN A 50 7.92 -23.94 -33.28
CA GLN A 50 9.33 -24.13 -32.93
C GLN A 50 9.80 -23.02 -31.98
N TYR A 51 10.28 -23.39 -30.79
CA TYR A 51 10.82 -22.45 -29.82
C TYR A 51 12.27 -22.04 -30.16
N PHE A 52 13.14 -23.01 -30.47
CA PHE A 52 14.53 -22.76 -30.81
C PHE A 52 14.61 -21.91 -32.10
N ASN A 53 15.29 -20.77 -32.03
CA ASN A 53 15.37 -19.71 -33.06
C ASN A 53 14.16 -18.78 -33.17
N SER A 54 13.14 -18.91 -32.31
CA SER A 54 12.05 -17.94 -32.26
C SER A 54 12.48 -16.63 -31.56
N PRO A 55 11.78 -15.51 -31.77
CA PRO A 55 11.98 -14.31 -30.97
C PRO A 55 11.83 -14.57 -29.46
N ALA A 56 10.98 -15.53 -29.08
CA ALA A 56 10.78 -15.93 -27.70
C ALA A 56 12.01 -16.61 -27.08
N SER A 57 12.87 -17.28 -27.86
CA SER A 57 14.10 -17.89 -27.33
C SER A 57 15.19 -16.85 -27.02
N ARG A 58 15.09 -15.65 -27.58
CA ARG A 58 16.03 -14.54 -27.31
C ARG A 58 15.62 -13.69 -26.10
N TRP A 59 14.44 -13.92 -25.54
CA TRP A 59 13.94 -13.18 -24.38
C TRP A 59 14.68 -13.61 -23.11
N ARG A 60 15.47 -12.71 -22.51
CA ARG A 60 16.18 -13.01 -21.26
C ARG A 60 15.20 -12.96 -20.09
N ALA A 61 15.31 -13.94 -19.19
CA ALA A 61 14.48 -14.01 -17.98
C ALA A 61 14.51 -12.71 -17.13
N GLU A 62 15.62 -11.98 -17.19
CA GLU A 62 15.80 -10.66 -16.58
C GLU A 62 14.68 -9.67 -16.97
N HIS A 63 14.32 -9.58 -18.26
CA HIS A 63 13.29 -8.65 -18.74
C HIS A 63 11.85 -9.00 -18.28
N THR A 64 11.62 -10.25 -17.85
CA THR A 64 10.35 -10.62 -17.19
C THR A 64 10.41 -10.34 -15.69
N ARG A 65 11.59 -10.57 -15.07
CA ARG A 65 11.77 -10.52 -13.62
C ARG A 65 11.81 -9.10 -13.09
N SER A 66 12.59 -8.23 -13.73
CA SER A 66 12.53 -6.79 -13.58
C SER A 66 11.72 -6.30 -14.76
N GLY A 67 10.51 -5.78 -14.51
CA GLY A 67 9.77 -5.05 -15.56
C GLY A 67 10.65 -3.97 -16.20
N GLN A 68 10.23 -3.43 -17.36
CA GLN A 68 11.01 -2.47 -18.15
C GLN A 68 11.91 -1.60 -17.26
N ASP A 69 13.21 -1.70 -17.51
CA ASP A 69 14.22 -0.98 -16.77
C ASP A 69 13.80 0.48 -16.62
N ASN A 70 14.22 1.10 -15.51
CA ASN A 70 13.87 2.46 -15.08
C ASN A 70 14.15 3.59 -16.13
N GLU A 71 14.54 3.25 -17.35
CA GLU A 71 14.71 4.12 -18.51
C GLU A 71 13.49 4.99 -18.80
N ASP A 72 12.27 4.47 -18.58
CA ASP A 72 11.02 5.20 -18.84
C ASP A 72 10.49 5.99 -17.63
N MET A 73 11.11 5.90 -16.45
CA MET A 73 10.61 6.53 -15.23
C MET A 73 11.32 7.86 -14.92
N PRO A 74 10.59 8.99 -14.86
CA PRO A 74 11.16 10.25 -14.41
C PRO A 74 11.70 10.15 -12.97
N TRP A 75 12.88 10.73 -12.73
CA TRP A 75 13.56 10.68 -11.43
C TRP A 75 12.74 11.22 -10.25
N TYR A 76 11.78 12.12 -10.51
CA TYR A 76 10.93 12.72 -9.47
C TYR A 76 9.70 11.87 -9.11
N GLN A 77 9.36 10.85 -9.90
CA GLN A 77 8.18 10.01 -9.70
C GLN A 77 8.09 9.39 -8.29
N PRO A 78 9.13 8.72 -7.76
CA PRO A 78 9.05 8.13 -6.41
C PRO A 78 8.86 9.19 -5.33
N TYR A 79 9.50 10.36 -5.48
CA TYR A 79 9.40 11.44 -4.49
C TYR A 79 8.00 12.04 -4.43
N VAL A 80 7.31 12.20 -5.56
CA VAL A 80 5.93 12.71 -5.58
C VAL A 80 4.97 11.71 -4.91
N VAL A 81 5.17 10.41 -5.14
CA VAL A 81 4.34 9.37 -4.50
C VAL A 81 4.59 9.37 -2.99
N ILE A 82 5.85 9.37 -2.57
CA ILE A 82 6.20 9.42 -1.14
C ILE A 82 5.69 10.70 -0.49
N ALA A 83 5.84 11.85 -1.14
CA ALA A 83 5.36 13.13 -0.61
C ALA A 83 3.84 13.15 -0.46
N SER A 84 3.10 12.65 -1.43
CA SER A 84 1.63 12.57 -1.33
C SER A 84 1.20 11.61 -0.22
N MET A 85 1.78 10.41 -0.13
CA MET A 85 1.55 9.46 0.97
C MET A 85 1.91 10.07 2.34
N ALA A 86 3.02 10.78 2.44
CA ALA A 86 3.46 11.43 3.68
C ALA A 86 2.50 12.53 4.12
N VAL A 87 2.01 13.36 3.20
CA VAL A 87 1.00 14.39 3.51
C VAL A 87 -0.30 13.73 3.96
N PHE A 88 -0.75 12.65 3.31
CA PHE A 88 -1.90 11.89 3.76
C PHE A 88 -1.68 11.33 5.18
N MET A 89 -0.55 10.69 5.44
CA MET A 89 -0.24 10.14 6.77
C MET A 89 -0.17 11.24 7.84
N LEU A 90 0.47 12.37 7.55
CA LEU A 90 0.57 13.48 8.48
C LEU A 90 -0.81 14.09 8.80
N TYR A 91 -1.67 14.19 7.78
CA TYR A 91 -3.06 14.60 8.00
C TYR A 91 -3.80 13.59 8.88
N PHE A 92 -3.76 12.29 8.57
CA PHE A 92 -4.52 11.27 9.30
C PHE A 92 -4.01 11.00 10.72
N CYS A 93 -2.69 11.05 10.94
CA CYS A 93 -2.09 10.67 12.22
C CYS A 93 -1.92 11.86 13.18
N VAL A 94 -1.77 13.09 12.68
CA VAL A 94 -1.42 14.24 13.52
C VAL A 94 -2.45 15.37 13.43
N LEU A 95 -2.87 15.73 12.22
CA LEU A 95 -3.68 16.94 12.02
C LEU A 95 -5.19 16.69 12.15
N ARG A 96 -5.64 15.44 11.96
CA ARG A 96 -7.02 15.04 12.13
C ARG A 96 -7.34 14.96 13.62
N GLU A 97 -8.48 15.51 14.00
CA GLU A 97 -9.01 15.36 15.36
C GLU A 97 -9.19 13.88 15.70
N GLU A 98 -8.91 13.53 16.95
CA GLU A 98 -8.99 12.18 17.49
C GLU A 98 -10.36 11.56 17.21
N ASN A 99 -10.38 10.44 16.49
CA ASN A 99 -11.62 9.77 16.14
C ASN A 99 -12.05 8.83 17.27
N ASP A 100 -13.36 8.55 17.41
CA ASP A 100 -13.86 7.64 18.46
C ASP A 100 -13.24 6.23 18.39
N ILE A 101 -12.82 5.81 17.20
CA ILE A 101 -12.10 4.56 16.94
C ILE A 101 -10.69 4.62 17.55
N ASP A 102 -10.00 5.75 17.44
CA ASP A 102 -8.67 5.93 18.01
C ASP A 102 -8.74 5.84 19.55
N ARG A 103 -9.77 6.45 20.16
CA ARG A 103 -10.08 6.29 21.60
C ARG A 103 -10.37 4.86 22.00
N SER A 104 -11.05 4.11 21.14
CA SER A 104 -11.38 2.71 21.43
C SER A 104 -10.16 1.80 21.44
N LEU A 105 -9.08 2.17 20.73
CA LEU A 105 -7.82 1.43 20.70
C LEU A 105 -6.96 1.64 21.95
N GLU A 106 -7.16 2.72 22.71
CA GLU A 106 -6.46 2.94 23.98
C GLU A 106 -6.98 2.03 25.10
N LYS A 107 -8.22 1.54 24.97
CA LYS A 107 -8.83 0.64 25.96
C LYS A 107 -8.19 -0.74 25.88
N SER A 108 -8.11 -1.42 27.02
CA SER A 108 -7.60 -2.79 27.06
C SER A 108 -8.50 -3.72 26.23
N LEU A 109 -7.89 -4.73 25.58
CA LEU A 109 -8.64 -5.71 24.77
C LEU A 109 -9.73 -6.42 25.58
N TYR A 110 -9.47 -6.62 26.88
CA TYR A 110 -10.38 -7.25 27.82
C TYR A 110 -11.64 -6.40 28.10
N GLU A 111 -11.54 -5.08 28.05
CA GLU A 111 -12.69 -4.18 28.15
C GLU A 111 -13.51 -4.14 26.86
N HIS A 112 -12.86 -4.31 25.70
CA HIS A 112 -13.54 -4.26 24.40
C HIS A 112 -14.33 -5.53 24.11
N ILE A 113 -13.80 -6.70 24.48
CA ILE A 113 -14.42 -8.00 24.19
C ILE A 113 -14.91 -8.63 25.51
N PRO A 114 -16.22 -8.61 25.79
CA PRO A 114 -16.75 -9.17 27.04
C PRO A 114 -16.46 -10.68 27.10
N GLY A 115 -15.96 -11.14 28.26
CA GLY A 115 -15.66 -12.54 28.52
C GLY A 115 -14.36 -13.06 27.89
N LEU A 116 -13.56 -12.21 27.26
CA LEU A 116 -12.25 -12.63 26.73
C LEU A 116 -11.27 -12.95 27.87
N GLU A 117 -11.24 -12.10 28.89
CA GLU A 117 -10.36 -12.26 30.06
C GLU A 117 -10.65 -13.58 30.77
N GLU A 118 -11.92 -13.88 31.00
CA GLU A 118 -12.40 -15.09 31.68
C GLU A 118 -11.93 -16.36 30.95
N LYS A 119 -12.15 -16.42 29.63
CA LYS A 119 -11.73 -17.57 28.81
C LYS A 119 -10.21 -17.72 28.80
N GLN A 120 -9.47 -16.62 28.73
CA GLN A 120 -8.01 -16.67 28.73
C GLN A 120 -7.47 -17.13 30.09
N LEU A 121 -8.07 -16.70 31.21
CA LEU A 121 -7.71 -17.14 32.55
C LEU A 121 -7.98 -18.64 32.74
N VAL A 122 -9.14 -19.14 32.31
CA VAL A 122 -9.49 -20.58 32.40
C VAL A 122 -8.48 -21.43 31.62
N VAL A 123 -8.18 -21.04 30.37
CA VAL A 123 -7.21 -21.77 29.53
C VAL A 123 -5.81 -21.74 30.16
N SER A 124 -5.38 -20.57 30.65
CA SER A 124 -4.07 -20.41 31.29
C SER A 124 -3.97 -21.20 32.60
N TYR A 125 -5.05 -21.27 33.39
CA TYR A 125 -5.12 -22.05 34.62
C TYR A 125 -4.96 -23.54 34.34
N HIS A 126 -5.71 -24.09 33.38
CA HIS A 126 -5.58 -25.50 32.99
C HIS A 126 -4.16 -25.81 32.50
N TYR A 127 -3.62 -24.96 31.63
CA TYR A 127 -2.25 -25.12 31.15
C TYR A 127 -1.22 -25.11 32.28
N ASN A 128 -1.27 -24.13 33.19
CA ASN A 128 -0.33 -24.04 34.30
C ASN A 128 -0.43 -25.22 35.26
N LYS A 129 -1.65 -25.70 35.52
CA LYS A 129 -1.92 -26.85 36.39
C LYS A 129 -1.37 -28.15 35.80
N GLU A 130 -1.49 -28.33 34.47
CA GLU A 130 -0.92 -29.49 33.76
C GLU A 130 0.62 -29.48 33.76
N HIS A 131 1.23 -28.30 33.72
CA HIS A 131 2.69 -28.13 33.60
C HIS A 131 3.39 -27.86 34.95
N GLY A 132 2.66 -27.86 36.07
CA GLY A 132 3.20 -27.59 37.40
C GLY A 132 3.73 -26.16 37.59
N LEU A 133 3.20 -25.22 36.81
CA LEU A 133 3.52 -23.79 36.88
C LEU A 133 2.69 -23.11 37.99
N PRO A 134 3.15 -21.99 38.56
CA PRO A 134 2.40 -21.28 39.59
C PRO A 134 1.04 -20.77 39.06
N THR A 135 -0.02 -20.99 39.84
CA THR A 135 -1.41 -20.61 39.51
C THR A 135 -1.96 -19.49 40.41
N ILE A 136 -1.21 -19.08 41.43
CA ILE A 136 -1.68 -18.18 42.50
C ILE A 136 -2.25 -16.87 41.94
N GLU A 137 -1.56 -16.24 40.99
CA GLU A 137 -1.99 -14.97 40.38
C GLU A 137 -3.27 -15.14 39.55
N ILE A 138 -3.41 -16.27 38.85
CA ILE A 138 -4.56 -16.58 38.02
C ILE A 138 -5.79 -16.80 38.90
N GLU A 139 -5.64 -17.57 39.98
CA GLU A 139 -6.70 -17.83 40.95
C GLU A 139 -7.18 -16.54 41.63
N GLN A 140 -6.26 -15.67 42.07
CA GLN A 140 -6.60 -14.37 42.64
C GLN A 140 -7.40 -13.49 41.66
N ARG A 141 -7.01 -13.49 40.38
CA ARG A 141 -7.72 -12.73 39.34
C ARG A 141 -9.10 -13.31 39.04
N MET A 142 -9.23 -14.63 38.96
CA MET A 142 -10.51 -15.32 38.75
C MET A 142 -11.48 -15.07 39.93
N GLN A 143 -10.98 -15.11 41.17
CA GLN A 143 -11.77 -14.77 42.36
C GLN A 143 -12.25 -13.32 42.35
N ALA A 144 -11.41 -12.38 41.93
CA ALA A 144 -11.79 -10.96 41.81
C ALA A 144 -12.92 -10.74 40.79
N LEU A 145 -13.00 -11.59 39.76
CA LEU A 145 -14.07 -11.58 38.75
C LEU A 145 -15.31 -12.38 39.19
N GLY A 146 -15.28 -13.07 40.35
CA GLY A 146 -16.38 -13.89 40.85
C GLY A 146 -16.55 -15.23 40.11
N LEU A 147 -15.51 -15.68 39.40
CA LEU A 147 -15.52 -16.95 38.68
C LEU A 147 -15.11 -18.10 39.61
N GLU A 148 -15.88 -19.18 39.58
CA GLU A 148 -15.50 -20.46 40.16
C GLU A 148 -14.63 -21.26 39.16
N TYR A 149 -13.62 -21.97 39.65
CA TYR A 149 -12.59 -22.68 38.86
C TYR A 149 -12.34 -24.10 39.35
#